data_AF-A0A3D3UKY0-F1
#
_entry.id   AF-A0A3D3UKY0-F1
#
_cell.length_a   1.000
_cell.length_b   1.000
_cell.length_c   1.000
_cell.angle_alpha   90.00
_cell.angle_beta   90.00
_cell.angle_gamma   90.00
#
_symmetry.space_group_name_H-M   'P 1'
#
loop_
_entity.id
_entity.type
_entity.pdbx_description
1 polymer ?
#
loop_
_entity_poly.entity_id
_entity_poly.type
_entity_poly.pdbx_seq_one_letter_code
_entity_poly.pdbx_strand_id
1 'polypeptide(L)'
;MAASFGQISCKLYPSAFSGELVFQVDTTVEGSYEGVAPKHFVKTATPPTKDGVDGQVRVHVISNGGEEARVSMPDGQVLTVPADKVHEK
;
A
#
# COMPACT_ATOMS: atom_id res chain seq x y z
N MET A 1 -5.36 14.46 -16.64
CA MET A 1 -5.71 13.17 -16.03
C MET A 1 -5.58 13.34 -14.53
N ALA A 2 -6.66 13.16 -13.78
CA ALA A 2 -6.63 13.32 -12.33
C ALA A 2 -5.76 12.20 -11.73
N ALA A 3 -4.87 12.56 -10.82
CA ALA A 3 -4.17 11.63 -9.96
C ALA A 3 -5.22 10.94 -9.05
N SER A 4 -5.73 9.78 -9.44
CA SER A 4 -6.62 9.00 -8.58
C SER A 4 -5.78 8.41 -7.45
N PHE A 5 -6.09 8.76 -6.20
CA PHE A 5 -5.45 8.13 -5.05
C PHE A 5 -6.29 6.93 -4.61
N GLY A 6 -5.62 5.81 -4.36
CA GLY A 6 -6.22 4.59 -3.87
C GLY A 6 -5.79 4.29 -2.44
N GLN A 7 -6.52 3.43 -1.76
CA GLN A 7 -6.08 2.80 -0.53
C GLN A 7 -6.08 1.28 -0.71
N ILE A 8 -5.00 0.64 -0.29
CA ILE A 8 -4.85 -0.82 -0.34
C ILE A 8 -4.67 -1.32 1.08
N SER A 9 -5.45 -2.34 1.43
CA SER A 9 -5.29 -3.07 2.69
C SER A 9 -3.96 -3.83 2.70
N CYS A 10 -3.15 -3.61 3.72
CA CYS A 10 -1.80 -4.13 3.86
C CYS A 10 -1.52 -4.51 5.30
N LYS A 11 -0.58 -5.44 5.52
CA LYS A 11 0.00 -5.66 6.85
C LYS A 11 1.09 -4.64 7.09
N LEU A 12 1.12 -4.07 8.28
CA LEU A 12 2.07 -3.06 8.69
C LEU A 12 2.95 -3.58 9.81
N TYR A 13 4.25 -3.42 9.63
CA TYR A 13 5.27 -3.81 10.58
C TYR A 13 6.08 -2.58 11.02
N PRO A 14 6.55 -2.57 12.28
CA PRO A 14 7.42 -1.51 12.76
C PRO A 14 8.74 -1.55 12.00
N SER A 15 9.12 -0.43 11.36
CA SER A 15 10.46 -0.28 10.80
C SER A 15 11.47 0.01 11.91
N ALA A 16 12.75 -0.31 11.67
CA ALA A 16 13.85 0.09 12.53
C ALA A 16 14.06 1.62 12.57
N PHE A 17 13.52 2.35 11.58
CA PHE A 17 13.63 3.80 11.46
C PHE A 17 12.43 4.52 12.08
N SER A 18 12.72 5.49 12.95
CA SER A 18 11.72 6.25 13.70
C SER A 18 10.98 7.24 12.77
N GLY A 19 9.93 6.76 12.11
CA GLY A 19 9.13 7.58 11.19
C GLY A 19 8.53 6.80 10.03
N GLU A 20 9.05 5.61 9.78
CA GLU A 20 8.67 4.75 8.66
C GLU A 20 8.04 3.45 9.15
N LEU A 21 7.19 2.87 8.32
CA LEU A 21 6.55 1.59 8.56
C LEU A 21 6.81 0.71 7.36
N VAL A 22 7.08 -0.56 7.61
CA VAL A 22 7.13 -1.56 6.54
C VAL A 22 5.69 -1.96 6.26
N PHE A 23 5.26 -1.90 5.01
CA PHE A 23 3.95 -2.39 4.59
C PHE A 23 4.14 -3.59 3.67
N GLN A 24 3.32 -4.61 3.87
CA GLN A 24 3.25 -5.79 3.04
C GLN A 24 1.89 -5.85 2.35
N VAL A 25 1.88 -5.86 1.03
CA VAL A 25 0.68 -5.92 0.19
C VAL A 25 0.72 -7.16 -0.68
N ASP A 26 -0.40 -7.88 -0.76
CA ASP A 26 -0.52 -8.97 -1.71
C ASP A 26 -0.83 -8.42 -3.11
N THR A 27 0.07 -8.70 -4.05
CA THR A 27 -0.07 -8.33 -5.47
C THR A 27 -0.47 -9.55 -6.29
N THR A 28 -1.12 -9.34 -7.44
CA THR A 28 -1.51 -10.43 -8.35
C THR A 28 -0.32 -11.07 -9.06
N VAL A 29 0.77 -10.32 -9.26
CA VAL A 29 1.93 -10.74 -10.06
C VAL A 29 3.04 -11.37 -9.23
N GLU A 30 3.32 -10.86 -8.03
CA GLU A 30 4.48 -11.29 -7.21
C GLU A 30 4.09 -11.90 -5.86
N GLY A 31 2.81 -12.17 -5.62
CA GLY A 31 2.31 -12.81 -4.41
C GLY A 31 2.26 -11.87 -3.21
N SER A 32 3.40 -11.33 -2.78
CA SER A 32 3.47 -10.36 -1.68
C SER A 32 4.64 -9.40 -1.88
N TYR A 33 4.35 -8.11 -1.85
CA TYR A 33 5.34 -7.04 -1.94
C TYR A 33 5.52 -6.37 -0.58
N GLU A 34 6.77 -6.15 -0.19
CA GLU A 34 7.14 -5.43 1.02
C GLU A 34 7.81 -4.10 0.64
N GLY A 35 7.25 -3.00 1.12
CA GLY A 35 7.78 -1.66 0.91
C GLY A 35 7.86 -0.89 2.21
N VAL A 36 8.46 0.31 2.16
CA VAL A 36 8.55 1.21 3.31
C VAL A 36 7.74 2.46 3.03
N ALA A 37 6.78 2.77 3.89
CA ALA A 37 5.94 3.95 3.79
C ALA A 37 6.16 4.87 4.99
N PRO A 38 6.21 6.20 4.76
CA PRO A 38 6.12 7.16 5.84
C PRO A 38 4.77 7.03 6.57
N LYS A 39 4.75 7.25 7.89
CA LYS A 39 3.53 7.15 8.72
C LYS A 39 2.33 7.96 8.21
N HIS A 40 2.54 9.03 7.45
CA HIS A 40 1.45 9.87 6.92
C HIS A 40 0.78 9.29 5.65
N PHE A 41 1.45 8.36 4.96
CA PHE A 41 0.83 7.58 3.86
C PHE A 41 0.11 6.33 4.37
N VAL A 42 0.32 5.97 5.64
CA VAL A 42 -0.24 4.79 6.26
C VAL A 42 -1.40 5.17 7.17
N LYS A 43 -2.52 4.47 7.03
CA LYS A 43 -3.67 4.59 7.91
C LYS A 43 -3.82 3.29 8.69
N THR A 44 -3.53 3.36 9.98
CA THR A 44 -3.74 2.26 10.91
C THR A 44 -4.47 2.75 12.15
N ALA A 45 -5.40 1.94 12.66
CA ALA A 45 -6.09 2.23 13.92
C ALA A 45 -5.22 1.89 15.13
N THR A 46 -4.29 0.94 14.95
CA THR A 46 -3.40 0.44 16.00
C THR A 46 -1.94 0.70 15.65
N PRO A 47 -1.08 1.01 16.64
CA PRO A 47 0.35 1.09 16.41
C PRO A 47 0.87 -0.29 15.96
N PRO A 48 1.71 -0.36 14.92
CA PRO A 48 2.22 -1.63 14.41
C PRO A 48 3.12 -2.32 15.44
N THR A 49 2.82 -3.59 15.67
CA THR A 49 3.56 -4.49 16.56
C THR A 49 4.49 -5.40 15.76
N LYS A 50 5.39 -6.11 16.44
CA LYS A 50 6.31 -7.06 15.77
C LYS A 50 5.57 -8.16 15.00
N ASP A 51 4.36 -8.51 15.43
CA ASP A 51 3.51 -9.50 14.78
C ASP A 51 2.83 -8.99 13.49
N GLY A 52 2.94 -7.69 13.21
CA GLY A 52 2.22 -7.03 12.13
C GLY A 52 0.79 -6.68 12.53
N VAL A 53 0.30 -5.55 12.02
CA VAL A 53 -1.10 -5.13 12.19
C VAL A 53 -1.74 -4.87 10.85
N ASP A 54 -3.03 -5.16 10.72
CA ASP A 54 -3.77 -4.79 9.52
C ASP A 54 -3.94 -3.26 9.46
N GLY A 55 -3.62 -2.69 8.32
CA GLY A 55 -3.83 -1.28 8.04
C GLY A 55 -4.03 -1.05 6.56
N GLN A 56 -3.93 0.21 6.17
CA GLN A 56 -4.11 0.63 4.79
C GLN A 56 -2.98 1.55 4.40
N VAL A 57 -2.39 1.32 3.23
CA VAL A 57 -1.41 2.23 2.64
C VAL A 57 -2.10 3.03 1.54
N ARG A 58 -1.85 4.33 1.51
CA ARG A 58 -2.29 5.23 0.46
C ARG A 58 -1.33 5.09 -0.72
N VAL A 59 -1.90 4.79 -1.88
CA VAL A 59 -1.17 4.58 -3.13
C VAL A 59 -1.69 5.54 -4.19
N HIS A 60 -0.89 5.73 -5.23
CA HIS A 60 -1.25 6.56 -6.36
C HIS A 60 -1.63 5.68 -7.55
N VAL A 61 -2.89 5.69 -7.95
CA VAL A 61 -3.37 4.89 -9.09
C VAL A 61 -2.94 5.57 -10.38
N ILE A 62 -2.05 4.92 -11.12
CA ILE A 62 -1.55 5.39 -12.41
C ILE A 62 -2.53 5.00 -13.53
N SER A 63 -3.05 3.76 -13.47
CA SER A 63 -3.98 3.24 -14.47
C SER A 63 -4.88 2.20 -13.84
N ASN A 64 -6.17 2.22 -14.15
CA ASN A 64 -7.13 1.20 -13.75
C ASN A 64 -7.73 0.59 -15.03
N GLY A 65 -7.23 -0.59 -15.40
CA GLY A 65 -7.52 -1.27 -16.67
C GLY A 65 -8.61 -2.33 -16.57
N GLY A 66 -9.64 -2.09 -15.75
CA GLY A 66 -10.77 -3.01 -15.57
C GLY A 66 -10.51 -4.04 -14.46
N GLU A 67 -9.66 -5.04 -14.72
CA GLU A 67 -9.35 -6.10 -13.74
C GLU A 67 -8.09 -5.81 -12.92
N GLU A 68 -7.15 -5.07 -13.50
CA GLU A 68 -5.86 -4.73 -12.89
C GLU A 68 -5.65 -3.22 -12.83
N ALA A 69 -5.17 -2.76 -11.67
CA ALA A 69 -4.77 -1.40 -11.42
C ALA A 69 -3.25 -1.32 -11.22
N ARG A 70 -2.61 -0.43 -11.97
CA ARG A 70 -1.23 -0.03 -11.73
C ARG A 70 -1.20 1.08 -10.70
N VAL A 71 -0.53 0.82 -9.59
CA VAL A 71 -0.42 1.74 -8.47
C VAL A 71 1.05 2.05 -8.19
N SER A 72 1.36 3.32 -7.98
CA SER A 72 2.64 3.76 -7.44
C SER A 72 2.53 3.81 -5.93
N MET A 73 3.40 3.07 -5.29
CA MET A 73 3.59 3.03 -3.85
C MET A 73 4.35 4.28 -3.37
N PRO A 74 4.22 4.65 -2.09
CA PRO A 74 4.89 5.82 -1.53
C PRO A 74 6.42 5.76 -1.54
N ASP A 75 7.02 4.56 -1.67
CA ASP A 75 8.46 4.37 -1.89
C ASP A 75 8.89 4.67 -3.34
N GLY A 76 7.92 4.91 -4.23
CA GLY A 76 8.14 5.21 -5.64
C GLY A 76 8.03 4.00 -6.56
N GLN A 77 7.91 2.78 -6.03
CA GLN A 77 7.75 1.59 -6.85
C GLN A 77 6.34 1.47 -7.44
N VAL A 78 6.25 0.95 -8.67
CA VAL A 78 4.98 0.73 -9.37
C VAL A 78 4.63 -0.74 -9.32
N LEU A 79 3.50 -1.06 -8.69
CA LEU A 79 2.96 -2.41 -8.59
C LEU A 79 1.67 -2.55 -9.40
N THR A 80 1.42 -3.78 -9.85
CA THR A 80 0.13 -4.16 -10.44
C THR A 80 -0.65 -4.93 -9.38
N VAL A 81 -1.82 -4.40 -9.03
CA VAL A 81 -2.73 -4.97 -8.03
C VAL A 81 -4.10 -5.15 -8.68
N PRO A 82 -4.92 -6.10 -8.23
CA PRO A 82 -6.28 -6.23 -8.74
C PRO A 82 -7.07 -4.96 -8.39
N ALA A 83 -7.84 -4.44 -9.35
CA ALA A 83 -8.60 -3.20 -9.18
C ALA A 83 -9.59 -3.30 -8.00
N ASP A 84 -10.09 -4.50 -7.71
CA ASP A 84 -10.98 -4.81 -6.59
C ASP A 84 -10.36 -4.51 -5.21
N LYS A 85 -9.02 -4.59 -5.09
CA LYS A 85 -8.30 -4.26 -3.86
C LYS A 85 -7.98 -2.77 -3.71
N VAL A 86 -8.19 -1.97 -4.76
CA VAL A 86 -7.91 -0.54 -4.73
C VAL A 86 -9.21 0.20 -4.42
N HIS A 87 -9.36 0.63 -3.17
CA HIS A 87 -10.47 1.49 -2.81
C HIS A 87 -10.13 2.93 -3.23
N GLU A 88 -10.69 3.39 -4.36
CA GLU A 88 -10.69 4.80 -4.76
C GLU A 88 -11.48 5.61 -3.71
N LYS A 89 -10.92 6.75 -3.30
CA LYS A 89 -11.47 7.59 -2.24
C LYS A 89 -11.66 9.03 -2.67
#